data_AF-A0A8B6GEC8-F1
#
_entry.id   AF-A0A8B6GEC8-F1
#
_cell.length_a   1.000
_cell.length_b   1.000
_cell.length_c   1.000
_cell.angle_alpha   90.00
_cell.angle_beta   90.00
_cell.angle_gamma   90.00
#
_symmetry.space_group_name_H-M   'P 1'
#
loop_
_entity.id
_entity.type
_entity.pdbx_description
1 polymer ?
#
loop_
_entity_poly.entity_id
_entity_poly.type
_entity_poly.pdbx_seq_one_letter_code
_entity_poly.pdbx_strand_id
1 'polypeptide(L)'
;YIGCYKDDGNRLLKYKIKVIGNYITLAKCRDNCKGYKYSGLQYRTQCFCGNKLANKQYPRVPESDCNMACADETNRMCGGGYRNSIYI
;
A
#
# COMPACT_ATOMS: atom_id res chain seq x y z
N TYR A 1 -10.69 1.35 -1.00
CA TYR A 1 -9.99 0.58 0.05
C TYR A 1 -10.63 -0.79 0.11
N ILE A 2 -9.86 -1.87 0.14
CA ILE A 2 -10.41 -3.23 0.21
C ILE A 2 -9.87 -4.06 1.37
N GLY A 3 -8.86 -3.57 2.09
CA GLY A 3 -8.37 -4.18 3.33
C GLY A 3 -6.89 -3.98 3.58
N CYS A 4 -6.49 -4.36 4.79
CA CYS A 4 -5.09 -4.45 5.20
C CYS A 4 -4.55 -5.85 4.90
N TYR A 5 -3.40 -5.94 4.24
CA TYR A 5 -2.81 -7.21 3.84
C TYR A 5 -1.36 -7.33 4.33
N LYS A 6 -0.99 -8.54 4.74
CA LYS A 6 0.40 -8.88 5.06
C LYS A 6 1.28 -8.68 3.83
N ASP A 7 2.48 -8.17 4.06
CA ASP A 7 3.56 -8.10 3.07
C ASP A 7 4.84 -8.72 3.64
N ASP A 8 5.85 -8.90 2.79
CA ASP A 8 7.21 -9.23 3.19
C ASP A 8 8.23 -8.74 2.14
N GLY A 9 9.49 -9.19 2.23
CA GLY A 9 10.53 -8.84 1.27
C GLY A 9 10.25 -9.27 -0.18
N ASN A 10 9.45 -10.32 -0.37
CA ASN A 10 9.04 -10.82 -1.69
C ASN A 10 7.90 -10.02 -2.31
N ARG A 11 7.27 -9.11 -1.56
CA ARG A 11 6.24 -8.16 -2.02
C ARG A 11 4.94 -8.82 -2.52
N LEU A 12 3.86 -8.43 -1.86
CA LEU A 12 2.47 -8.64 -2.26
C LEU A 12 2.21 -8.02 -3.64
N LEU A 13 2.51 -6.73 -3.77
CA LEU A 13 2.44 -5.97 -5.02
C LEU A 13 3.85 -5.74 -5.55
N LYS A 14 4.15 -6.29 -6.74
CA LYS A 14 5.54 -6.41 -7.25
C LYS A 14 6.19 -5.10 -7.65
N TYR A 15 5.40 -4.08 -8.02
CA TYR A 15 5.93 -2.85 -8.56
C TYR A 15 5.93 -1.76 -7.51
N LYS A 16 7.09 -1.46 -6.94
CA LYS A 16 7.25 -0.31 -6.05
C LYS A 16 7.41 0.95 -6.89
N ILE A 17 6.55 1.94 -6.66
CA ILE A 17 6.70 3.26 -7.28
C ILE A 17 7.84 3.99 -6.56
N LYS A 18 8.81 4.47 -7.35
CA LYS A 18 9.86 5.34 -6.85
C LYS A 18 9.27 6.73 -6.64
N VAL A 19 9.03 7.06 -5.38
CA VAL A 19 8.58 8.40 -4.99
C VAL A 19 9.80 9.29 -4.76
N ILE A 20 9.77 10.52 -5.27
CA ILE A 20 10.78 11.53 -4.98
C ILE A 20 10.31 12.30 -3.74
N GLY A 21 11.08 12.24 -2.65
CA GLY A 21 10.74 12.82 -1.36
C GLY A 21 9.78 11.97 -0.52
N ASN A 22 9.36 12.50 0.64
CA ASN A 22 8.43 11.82 1.56
C ASN A 22 6.95 11.96 1.14
N TYR A 23 6.71 12.49 -0.07
CA TYR A 23 5.43 13.07 -0.42
C TYR A 23 4.50 12.14 -1.24
N ILE A 24 4.17 10.96 -0.71
CA ILE A 24 3.11 10.13 -1.32
C ILE A 24 1.78 10.36 -0.60
N THR A 25 0.75 10.70 -1.38
CA THR A 25 -0.65 10.65 -0.94
C THR A 25 -1.33 9.45 -1.59
N LEU A 26 -2.49 9.06 -1.06
CA LEU A 26 -3.32 8.03 -1.70
C LEU A 26 -3.65 8.38 -3.15
N ALA A 27 -4.02 9.64 -3.41
CA ALA A 27 -4.34 10.11 -4.75
C ALA A 27 -3.16 9.92 -5.71
N LYS A 28 -1.96 10.38 -5.30
CA LYS A 28 -0.74 10.20 -6.11
C LYS A 28 -0.40 8.73 -6.34
N CYS A 29 -0.54 7.88 -5.32
CA CYS A 29 -0.26 6.45 -5.47
C CYS A 29 -1.23 5.79 -6.47
N ARG A 30 -2.54 6.08 -6.35
CA ARG A 30 -3.53 5.60 -7.32
C ARG A 30 -3.26 6.09 -8.74
N ASP A 31 -2.89 7.36 -8.88
CA ASP A 31 -2.55 7.94 -10.17
C ASP A 31 -1.33 7.27 -10.81
N ASN A 32 -0.27 7.00 -10.04
CA ASN A 32 0.92 6.30 -10.52
C ASN A 32 0.67 4.80 -10.80
N CYS A 33 -0.35 4.22 -10.16
CA CYS A 33 -0.78 2.85 -10.45
C CYS A 33 -1.86 2.77 -11.55
N LYS A 34 -2.19 3.87 -12.27
CA LYS A 34 -3.09 3.81 -13.44
C LYS A 34 -2.53 2.82 -14.46
N GLY A 35 -3.23 1.71 -14.67
CA GLY A 35 -2.78 0.58 -15.49
C GLY A 35 -2.55 -0.72 -14.70
N TYR A 36 -2.56 -0.64 -13.37
CA TYR A 36 -2.62 -1.80 -12.48
C TYR A 36 -4.00 -1.91 -11.84
N LYS A 37 -4.43 -3.14 -11.57
CA LYS A 37 -5.70 -3.43 -10.90
C LYS A 37 -5.71 -2.99 -9.44
N TYR A 38 -4.55 -2.99 -8.79
CA TYR A 38 -4.42 -2.72 -7.37
C TYR A 38 -3.30 -1.73 -7.11
N SER A 39 -3.56 -0.85 -6.14
CA SER A 39 -2.58 0.04 -5.52
C SER A 39 -2.50 -0.26 -4.02
N GLY A 40 -1.31 -0.10 -3.45
CA GLY A 40 -1.02 -0.41 -2.07
C GLY A 40 -0.16 0.66 -1.44
N LEU A 41 -0.54 1.10 -0.24
CA LEU A 41 0.23 2.04 0.57
C LEU A 41 0.86 1.29 1.74
N GLN A 42 2.13 1.57 2.00
CA GLN A 42 2.90 0.93 3.07
C GLN A 42 3.82 1.94 3.74
N TYR A 43 4.06 1.74 5.04
CA TYR A 43 5.07 2.46 5.81
C TYR A 43 5.03 3.98 5.62
N ARG A 44 3.81 4.56 5.61
CA ARG A 44 3.54 6.01 5.54
C ARG A 44 3.85 6.70 4.22
N THR A 45 4.86 6.23 3.49
CA THR A 45 5.45 6.91 2.32
C THR A 45 5.60 6.03 1.08
N GLN A 46 5.34 4.73 1.18
CA GLN A 46 5.59 3.80 0.08
C GLN A 46 4.32 3.49 -0.70
N CYS A 47 4.46 3.43 -2.02
CA CYS A 47 3.41 3.05 -2.95
C CYS A 47 3.83 1.81 -3.76
N PHE A 48 2.92 0.86 -3.88
CA PHE A 48 3.10 -0.36 -4.64
C PHE A 48 1.91 -0.57 -5.58
N CYS A 49 2.16 -1.14 -6.75
CA CYS A 49 1.15 -1.47 -7.75
C CYS A 49 1.25 -2.96 -8.13
N GLY A 50 0.13 -3.54 -8.53
CA GLY A 50 0.12 -4.89 -9.07
C GLY A 50 -1.26 -5.32 -9.57
N ASN A 51 -1.28 -6.44 -10.28
CA ASN A 51 -2.50 -7.01 -10.87
C ASN A 51 -3.05 -8.21 -10.09
N LYS A 52 -2.34 -8.64 -9.04
CA LYS A 52 -2.68 -9.80 -8.20
C LYS A 52 -2.42 -9.44 -6.73
N LEU A 53 -3.32 -9.86 -5.85
CA LEU A 53 -3.29 -9.58 -4.41
C LEU A 53 -3.28 -10.81 -3.53
N ALA A 54 -3.66 -11.96 -4.06
CA ALA A 54 -4.02 -13.09 -3.22
C ALA A 54 -3.16 -14.28 -3.58
N ASN A 55 -2.34 -14.69 -2.61
CA ASN A 55 -1.87 -16.06 -2.45
C ASN A 55 -1.93 -16.39 -0.94
N LYS A 56 -1.81 -17.67 -0.57
CA LYS A 56 -1.87 -18.09 0.85
C LYS A 56 -0.80 -17.43 1.73
N GLN A 57 0.25 -16.86 1.14
CA GLN A 57 1.36 -16.21 1.85
C GLN A 57 1.02 -14.80 2.36
N TYR A 58 0.10 -14.09 1.69
CA TYR A 58 -0.27 -12.71 2.01
C TYR A 58 -1.76 -12.57 2.36
N PRO A 59 -2.19 -13.12 3.51
CA PRO A 59 -3.58 -13.02 3.94
C PRO A 59 -3.96 -11.57 4.28
N ARG A 60 -5.26 -11.32 4.29
CA ARG A 60 -5.82 -10.13 4.95
C ARG A 60 -5.53 -10.23 6.45
N VAL A 61 -5.21 -9.10 7.06
CA VAL A 61 -4.87 -8.97 8.49
C VAL A 61 -5.74 -7.88 9.13
N PRO A 62 -5.78 -7.78 10.47
CA PRO A 62 -6.56 -6.75 11.15
C PRO A 62 -6.22 -5.34 10.68
N GLU A 63 -7.23 -4.48 10.64
CA GLU A 63 -7.08 -3.08 10.21
C GLU A 63 -6.12 -2.30 11.11
N SER A 64 -5.98 -2.72 12.37
CA SER A 64 -5.03 -2.21 13.35
C SER A 64 -3.56 -2.40 12.95
N ASP A 65 -3.25 -3.32 12.03
CA ASP A 65 -1.90 -3.51 11.51
C ASP A 65 -1.53 -2.47 10.43
N CYS A 66 -2.55 -1.83 9.82
CA CYS A 66 -2.40 -0.75 8.85
C CYS A 66 -2.73 0.60 9.49
N ASN A 67 -2.12 0.88 10.65
CA ASN A 67 -2.42 2.03 11.51
C ASN A 67 -1.43 3.19 11.38
N MET A 68 -0.52 3.17 10.40
CA MET A 68 0.44 4.26 10.25
C MET A 68 -0.16 5.39 9.42
N ALA A 69 -0.29 6.58 10.03
CA ALA A 69 -0.75 7.78 9.33
C ALA A 69 0.18 8.12 8.15
N CYS A 70 -0.41 8.53 7.02
CA CYS A 70 0.35 8.97 5.85
C CYS A 70 1.26 10.15 6.22
N ALA A 71 2.43 10.25 5.58
CA ALA A 71 3.38 11.33 5.88
C ALA A 71 2.82 12.72 5.55
N ASP A 72 2.09 12.82 4.44
CA ASP A 72 1.53 14.08 3.92
C ASP A 72 0.03 14.28 4.22
N GLU A 73 -0.63 13.27 4.76
CA GLU A 73 -2.08 13.24 4.93
C GLU A 73 -2.41 12.53 6.23
N THR A 74 -2.16 13.20 7.36
CA THR A 74 -2.25 12.60 8.71
C THR A 74 -3.65 12.09 9.07
N ASN A 75 -4.69 12.57 8.38
CA ASN A 75 -6.08 12.11 8.54
C ASN A 75 -6.36 10.77 7.83
N ARG A 76 -5.36 10.16 7.18
CA ARG A 76 -5.49 8.86 6.51
C ARG A 76 -4.38 7.91 6.93
N MET A 77 -4.68 6.61 6.84
CA MET A 77 -3.72 5.55 7.10
C MET A 77 -3.09 5.04 5.79
N CYS A 78 -1.78 4.88 5.82
CA CYS A 78 -0.92 4.47 4.71
C CYS A 78 -0.17 3.18 5.04
N GLY A 79 -0.91 2.15 5.45
CA GLY A 79 -0.39 0.82 5.77
C GLY A 79 0.37 0.77 7.09
N GLY A 80 1.38 -0.10 7.14
CA GLY A 80 2.23 -0.35 8.30
C GLY A 80 3.56 -0.99 7.89
N GLY A 81 4.39 -1.37 8.86
CA GLY A 81 5.62 -2.12 8.57
C GLY A 81 5.29 -3.48 7.95
N TYR A 82 5.62 -3.67 6.66
CA TYR A 82 5.21 -4.84 5.88
C TYR A 82 3.70 -5.14 5.96
N ARG A 83 2.91 -4.07 5.94
CA ARG A 83 1.45 -4.10 5.90
C ARG A 83 0.98 -3.13 4.84
N ASN A 84 0.26 -3.62 3.84
CA ASN A 84 -0.26 -2.80 2.76
C ASN A 84 -1.74 -2.49 3.00
N SER A 85 -2.08 -1.21 3.00
CA SER A 85 -3.46 -0.77 2.78
C SER A 85 -3.75 -0.83 1.28
N ILE A 86 -4.68 -1.68 0.86
CA ILE A 86 -4.92 -1.97 -0.56
C ILE A 86 -6.17 -1.25 -1.10
N TYR A 87 -6.07 -0.79 -2.34
CA TYR A 87 -7.09 -0.04 -3.08
C TYR A 87 -7.22 -0.54 -4.53
N ILE A 88 -8.37 -0.27 -5.14
CA ILE A 88 -8.70 -0.49 -6.56
C ILE A 88 -8.87 0.88 -7.22
#